data_AF-A0AAN6FXY7-F1
#
_entry.id   AF-A0AAN6FXY7-F1
#
_cell.length_a   1.000
_cell.length_b   1.000
_cell.length_c   1.000
_cell.angle_alpha   90.00
_cell.angle_beta   90.00
_cell.angle_gamma   90.00
#
_symmetry.space_group_name_H-M   'P 1'
#
loop_
_entity.id
_entity.type
_entity.pdbx_description
1 polymer ?
#
loop_
_entity_poly.entity_id
_entity_poly.type
_entity_poly.pdbx_seq_one_letter_code
_entity_poly.pdbx_strand_id
1 'polypeptide(L)'
;MGTNITNGSPTIHGKCTAHYDNLGYVLGTSSDVFFAACSVIPPANSTSSAGLGNVLEGLVSKTHEPLFTDLFGIYVNPFYKYRRSSQVQHNPLLTLVDGGAAGQNNPIWPFIQPARSVDVLIINDNSADTPDNFPNGTEIQQTYLNAQAAGLHKMPFIPDVSTFVSQGLNKRATFFGCNETGTTFMVWLPNVAYTYPSGQSTAKLEYTVAETDAMIANGNAIATQNGTVGWPFCLGCAVKNRDGSALPKGCNACFEKYCYYRSGTSG
;
A
#
# COMPACT_ATOMS: atom_id res chain seq x y z
N MET A 1 16.03 -0.19 14.81
CA MET A 1 16.61 0.72 13.80
C MET A 1 17.44 1.79 14.51
N GLY A 2 18.32 2.50 13.80
CA GLY A 2 19.08 3.62 14.37
C GLY A 2 20.33 3.30 15.17
N THR A 3 20.54 2.05 15.60
CA THR A 3 21.81 1.62 16.19
C THR A 3 22.84 1.41 15.09
N ASN A 4 24.06 1.90 15.27
CA ASN A 4 25.17 1.62 14.36
C ASN A 4 25.60 0.16 14.51
N ILE A 5 25.30 -0.64 13.49
CA ILE A 5 25.56 -2.07 13.43
C ILE A 5 26.50 -2.33 12.25
N THR A 6 27.49 -3.19 12.45
CA THR A 6 28.37 -3.67 11.39
C THR A 6 28.44 -5.18 11.46
N ASN A 7 28.16 -5.85 10.34
CA ASN A 7 28.14 -7.31 10.22
C ASN A 7 27.29 -7.99 11.34
N GLY A 8 26.12 -7.42 11.62
CA GLY A 8 25.17 -7.96 12.61
C GLY A 8 25.49 -7.67 14.08
N SER A 9 26.55 -6.92 14.40
CA SER A 9 26.90 -6.55 15.77
C SER A 9 26.95 -5.02 15.97
N PRO A 10 26.50 -4.48 17.12
CA PRO A 10 26.69 -3.06 17.44
C PRO A 10 28.17 -2.68 17.43
N THR A 11 28.50 -1.50 16.89
CA THR A 11 29.89 -1.01 16.88
C THR A 11 30.42 -0.69 18.28
N ILE A 12 29.54 -0.44 19.25
CA ILE A 12 29.87 -0.29 20.66
C ILE A 12 29.11 -1.37 21.46
N HIS A 13 29.86 -2.28 22.08
CA HIS A 13 29.30 -3.37 22.86
C HIS A 13 28.40 -2.85 24.00
N GLY A 14 27.22 -3.43 24.15
CA GLY A 14 26.26 -3.08 25.20
C GLY A 14 25.56 -1.71 25.02
N LYS A 15 25.80 -0.99 23.91
CA LYS A 15 25.10 0.25 23.59
C LYS A 15 24.18 0.07 22.41
N CYS A 16 22.93 0.53 22.56
CA CYS A 16 21.95 0.59 21.49
C CYS A 16 21.23 1.95 21.51
N THR A 17 20.75 2.36 20.34
CA THR A 17 19.84 3.51 20.22
C THR A 17 18.46 3.07 20.69
N ALA A 18 17.92 3.78 21.69
CA ALA A 18 16.54 3.65 22.13
C ALA A 18 15.68 4.80 21.57
N HIS A 19 14.36 4.62 21.55
CA HIS A 19 13.39 5.63 21.12
C HIS A 19 13.59 6.14 19.68
N TYR A 20 14.17 5.30 18.81
CA TYR A 20 14.35 5.63 17.40
C TYR A 20 13.03 5.57 16.60
N ASP A 21 12.00 4.96 17.18
CA ASP A 21 10.63 4.84 16.71
C ASP A 21 9.83 6.16 16.87
N ASN A 22 10.47 7.30 16.59
CA ASN A 22 9.78 8.58 16.54
C ASN A 22 8.70 8.54 15.46
N LEU A 23 7.43 8.66 15.87
CA LEU A 23 6.29 8.51 14.97
C LEU A 23 6.33 9.53 13.82
N GLY A 24 6.72 10.78 14.08
CA GLY A 24 6.82 11.81 13.06
C GLY A 24 7.88 11.48 11.99
N TYR A 25 9.02 10.92 12.40
CA TYR A 25 10.06 10.52 11.47
C TYR A 25 9.66 9.32 10.61
N VAL A 26 9.03 8.31 11.21
CA VAL A 26 8.55 7.11 10.51
C VAL A 26 7.41 7.46 9.54
N LEU A 27 6.43 8.24 9.98
CA LEU A 27 5.35 8.72 9.11
C LEU A 27 5.88 9.64 8.01
N GLY A 28 6.79 10.55 8.36
CA GLY A 28 7.45 11.43 7.40
C GLY A 28 8.14 10.65 6.30
N THR A 29 8.86 9.56 6.63
CA THR A 29 9.47 8.67 5.63
C THR A 29 8.42 7.89 4.83
N SER A 30 7.44 7.31 5.51
CA SER A 30 6.46 6.40 4.89
C SER A 30 5.46 7.11 3.98
N SER A 31 5.31 8.42 4.13
CA SER A 31 4.38 9.29 3.40
C SER A 31 5.11 10.44 2.70
N ASP A 32 6.43 10.32 2.51
CA ASP A 32 7.23 11.29 1.79
C ASP A 32 6.95 11.18 0.29
N VAL A 33 6.04 12.01 -0.22
CA VAL A 33 5.76 12.10 -1.66
C VAL A 33 6.76 12.99 -2.42
N PHE A 34 7.67 13.68 -1.71
CA PHE A 34 8.56 14.67 -2.30
C PHE A 34 9.73 14.04 -3.07
N PHE A 35 10.03 12.75 -2.89
CA PHE A 35 10.98 12.01 -3.73
C PHE A 35 10.70 12.18 -5.24
N ALA A 36 9.42 12.37 -5.61
CA ALA A 36 9.00 12.57 -6.99
C ALA A 36 9.53 13.87 -7.62
N ALA A 37 10.04 14.82 -6.83
CA ALA A 37 10.66 16.03 -7.35
C ALA A 37 11.97 15.75 -8.13
N CYS A 38 12.64 14.61 -7.87
CA CYS A 38 13.84 14.14 -8.59
C CYS A 38 14.96 15.19 -8.75
N SER A 39 14.97 16.22 -7.91
CA SER A 39 15.88 17.36 -7.96
C SER A 39 15.82 18.12 -6.63
N VAL A 40 16.85 18.93 -6.33
CA VAL A 40 16.82 19.81 -5.15
C VAL A 40 15.64 20.76 -5.29
N ILE A 41 14.78 20.81 -4.27
CA ILE A 41 13.68 21.78 -4.23
C ILE A 41 14.27 23.14 -3.84
N PRO A 42 14.00 24.22 -4.58
CA PRO A 42 14.44 25.54 -4.16
C PRO A 42 13.52 26.07 -3.04
N PRO A 43 14.06 26.69 -1.99
CA PRO A 43 13.23 27.27 -0.93
C PRO A 43 12.45 28.48 -1.49
N ALA A 44 11.16 28.56 -1.19
CA ALA A 44 10.33 29.70 -1.58
C ALA A 44 9.24 29.99 -0.54
N ASN A 45 8.90 31.27 -0.40
CA ASN A 45 7.68 31.66 0.31
C ASN A 45 6.51 31.57 -0.68
N SER A 46 5.66 30.55 -0.53
CA SER A 46 4.41 30.39 -1.27
C SER A 46 3.23 30.29 -0.32
N THR A 47 2.07 30.78 -0.74
CA THR A 47 0.79 30.57 -0.05
C THR A 47 -0.09 29.53 -0.77
N SER A 48 0.38 28.94 -1.87
CA SER A 48 -0.34 27.91 -2.62
C SER A 48 0.08 26.50 -2.21
N SER A 49 -0.87 25.55 -2.25
CA SER A 49 -0.60 24.12 -2.01
C SER A 49 0.38 23.53 -3.04
N ALA A 50 0.40 24.05 -4.27
CA ALA A 50 1.37 23.70 -5.30
C ALA A 50 2.82 24.09 -4.94
N GLY A 51 3.02 25.01 -4.00
CA GLY A 51 4.32 25.42 -3.49
C GLY A 51 4.67 24.81 -2.13
N LEU A 52 3.91 23.82 -1.64
CA LEU A 52 4.14 23.23 -0.31
C LEU A 52 5.57 22.71 -0.14
N GLY A 53 6.09 21.99 -1.13
CA GLY A 53 7.47 21.50 -1.09
C GLY A 53 8.47 22.64 -0.90
N ASN A 54 8.33 23.72 -1.68
CA ASN A 54 9.19 24.90 -1.56
C ASN A 54 9.06 25.63 -0.22
N VAL A 55 7.86 25.63 0.38
CA VAL A 55 7.61 26.23 1.71
C VAL A 55 8.27 25.40 2.80
N LEU A 56 8.10 24.07 2.77
CA LEU A 56 8.75 23.15 3.72
C LEU A 56 10.27 23.23 3.58
N GLU A 57 10.78 23.29 2.36
CA GLU A 57 12.19 23.51 2.08
C GLU A 57 12.67 24.89 2.58
N GLY A 58 11.80 25.90 2.56
CA GLY A 58 12.04 27.19 3.21
C GLY A 58 12.32 27.09 4.71
N LEU A 59 11.78 26.06 5.40
CA LEU A 59 12.07 25.76 6.80
C LEU A 59 13.38 25.00 6.94
N VAL A 60 13.60 23.97 6.11
CA VAL A 60 14.83 23.16 6.09
C VAL A 60 16.05 24.03 5.82
N SER A 61 15.95 24.95 4.86
CA SER A 61 17.01 25.90 4.47
C SER A 61 17.50 26.82 5.60
N LYS A 62 16.76 26.92 6.71
CA LYS A 62 17.23 27.63 7.93
C LYS A 62 18.24 26.83 8.74
N THR A 63 18.34 25.53 8.50
CA THR A 63 19.19 24.60 9.26
C THR A 63 20.40 24.13 8.47
N HIS A 64 20.27 23.93 7.16
CA HIS A 64 21.37 23.63 6.24
C HIS A 64 20.97 24.00 4.80
N GLU A 65 21.95 24.01 3.89
CA GLU A 65 21.68 24.16 2.45
C GLU A 65 20.79 23.00 1.95
N PRO A 66 19.73 23.27 1.18
CA PRO A 66 18.89 22.24 0.57
C PRO A 66 19.69 21.23 -0.27
N LEU A 67 19.42 19.94 -0.06
CA LEU A 67 20.09 18.83 -0.73
C LEU A 67 19.06 17.88 -1.34
N PHE A 68 19.48 17.17 -2.38
CA PHE A 68 18.64 16.11 -2.97
C PHE A 68 18.31 15.00 -1.96
N THR A 69 19.18 14.77 -0.97
CA THR A 69 18.97 13.78 0.09
C THR A 69 17.84 14.13 1.06
N ASP A 70 17.34 15.37 1.04
CA ASP A 70 16.26 15.82 1.92
C ASP A 70 14.90 15.25 1.52
N LEU A 71 14.81 14.72 0.29
CA LEU A 71 13.64 14.03 -0.26
C LEU A 71 13.56 12.54 0.16
N PHE A 72 14.35 12.14 1.16
CA PHE A 72 14.47 10.74 1.58
C PHE A 72 14.57 10.63 3.11
N GLY A 73 13.97 9.58 3.65
CA GLY A 73 14.24 9.15 5.02
C GLY A 73 15.63 8.49 5.11
N ILE A 74 16.54 9.06 5.90
CA ILE A 74 17.92 8.57 6.07
C ILE A 74 18.09 7.71 7.33
N TYR A 75 18.21 6.40 7.15
CA TYR A 75 18.32 5.45 8.25
C TYR A 75 19.73 4.87 8.37
N VAL A 76 20.20 4.68 9.60
CA VAL A 76 21.42 3.87 9.83
C VAL A 76 21.13 2.44 9.40
N ASN A 77 21.92 1.91 8.46
CA ASN A 77 21.67 0.60 7.88
C ASN A 77 22.04 -0.53 8.86
N PRO A 78 21.07 -1.27 9.43
CA PRO A 78 21.39 -2.37 10.34
C PRO A 78 22.05 -3.56 9.62
N PHE A 79 22.02 -3.56 8.28
CA PHE A 79 22.55 -4.61 7.43
C PHE A 79 23.94 -4.29 6.86
N TYR A 80 24.56 -3.19 7.28
CA TYR A 80 25.88 -2.80 6.78
C TYR A 80 26.91 -3.91 7.05
N LYS A 81 27.63 -4.33 6.00
CA LYS A 81 28.55 -5.48 5.96
C LYS A 81 27.94 -6.84 6.36
N TYR A 82 26.62 -6.97 6.41
CA TYR A 82 25.96 -8.23 6.71
C TYR A 82 25.72 -9.04 5.43
N ARG A 83 26.49 -10.11 5.23
CA ARG A 83 26.55 -10.88 3.96
C ARG A 83 25.21 -11.40 3.45
N ARG A 84 24.24 -11.64 4.34
CA ARG A 84 22.91 -12.13 3.96
C ARG A 84 22.01 -11.05 3.34
N SER A 85 22.36 -9.78 3.47
CA SER A 85 21.61 -8.64 2.94
C SER A 85 22.31 -8.04 1.72
N SER A 86 22.51 -8.86 0.68
CA SER A 86 23.37 -8.54 -0.46
C SER A 86 23.06 -7.23 -1.18
N GLN A 87 21.79 -6.83 -1.22
CA GLN A 87 21.31 -5.62 -1.88
C GLN A 87 21.73 -4.31 -1.18
N VAL A 88 21.97 -4.36 0.14
CA VAL A 88 22.19 -3.15 0.95
C VAL A 88 23.48 -3.20 1.78
N GLN A 89 24.18 -4.34 1.80
CA GLN A 89 25.35 -4.56 2.67
C GLN A 89 26.52 -3.59 2.46
N HIS A 90 26.62 -2.92 1.31
CA HIS A 90 27.72 -1.99 1.01
C HIS A 90 27.42 -0.54 1.43
N ASN A 91 26.15 -0.23 1.76
CA ASN A 91 25.74 1.12 2.09
C ASN A 91 25.69 1.30 3.61
N PRO A 92 26.39 2.29 4.21
CA PRO A 92 26.31 2.54 5.65
C PRO A 92 24.95 3.12 6.07
N LEU A 93 24.24 3.74 5.14
CA LEU A 93 22.91 4.33 5.33
C LEU A 93 21.92 3.71 4.35
N LEU A 94 20.63 3.77 4.69
CA LEU A 94 19.51 3.48 3.81
C LEU A 94 18.79 4.79 3.50
N THR A 95 18.51 5.04 2.23
CA THR A 95 17.60 6.09 1.77
C THR A 95 16.25 5.45 1.48
N LEU A 96 15.27 5.73 2.33
CA LEU A 96 13.92 5.19 2.24
C LEU A 96 12.97 6.27 1.72
N VAL A 97 11.93 5.84 1.00
CA VAL A 97 10.89 6.70 0.43
C VAL A 97 9.52 6.13 0.78
N ASP A 98 8.47 6.86 0.41
CA ASP A 98 7.07 6.43 0.48
C ASP A 98 6.86 5.05 -0.16
N GLY A 99 6.00 4.22 0.46
CA GLY A 99 5.74 2.84 0.03
C GLY A 99 5.09 2.71 -1.35
N GLY A 100 4.39 3.74 -1.80
CA GLY A 100 3.80 3.88 -3.13
C GLY A 100 4.82 4.17 -4.23
N ALA A 101 6.05 4.60 -3.90
CA ALA A 101 7.08 4.89 -4.89
C ALA A 101 7.46 3.71 -5.79
N ALA A 102 7.19 2.48 -5.33
CA ALA A 102 7.45 1.24 -6.06
C ALA A 102 6.23 0.74 -6.86
N GLY A 103 5.17 1.55 -7.00
CA GLY A 103 3.88 1.11 -7.56
C GLY A 103 3.23 0.03 -6.70
N GLN A 104 3.33 0.15 -5.37
CA GLN A 104 2.73 -0.78 -4.42
C GLN A 104 1.99 -0.03 -3.30
N ASN A 105 1.05 0.83 -3.67
CA ASN A 105 0.28 1.66 -2.73
C ASN A 105 -0.46 0.85 -1.65
N ASN A 106 -0.90 -0.37 -1.95
CA ASN A 106 -1.52 -1.24 -0.95
C ASN A 106 -0.43 -2.08 -0.26
N PRO A 107 -0.33 -2.07 1.09
CA PRO A 107 0.72 -2.76 1.83
C PRO A 107 0.47 -4.28 1.91
N ILE A 108 0.41 -4.96 0.76
CA ILE A 108 0.17 -6.41 0.63
C ILE A 108 1.45 -7.21 0.91
N TRP A 109 2.60 -6.69 0.46
CA TRP A 109 3.91 -7.36 0.53
C TRP A 109 4.26 -7.97 1.91
N PRO A 110 4.00 -7.28 3.05
CA PRO A 110 4.29 -7.84 4.37
C PRO A 110 3.46 -9.09 4.70
N PHE A 111 2.24 -9.22 4.15
CA PHE A 111 1.29 -10.28 4.49
C PHE A 111 1.45 -11.55 3.64
N ILE A 112 2.06 -11.43 2.46
CA ILE A 112 2.34 -12.56 1.56
C ILE A 112 3.72 -13.22 1.83
N GLN A 113 4.41 -12.82 2.90
CA GLN A 113 5.68 -13.44 3.29
C GLN A 113 5.46 -14.89 3.76
N PRO A 114 6.34 -15.85 3.39
CA PRO A 114 6.19 -17.25 3.80
C PRO A 114 6.07 -17.43 5.32
N ALA A 115 6.80 -16.62 6.09
CA ALA A 115 6.81 -16.65 7.55
C ALA A 115 5.51 -16.16 8.22
N ARG A 116 4.56 -15.55 7.48
CA ARG A 116 3.29 -15.07 8.05
C ARG A 116 2.13 -15.97 7.64
N SER A 117 1.32 -16.40 8.60
CA SER A 117 0.10 -17.17 8.33
C SER A 117 -1.10 -16.22 8.21
N VAL A 118 -1.26 -15.65 7.01
CA VAL A 118 -2.41 -14.79 6.67
C VAL A 118 -3.27 -15.52 5.67
N ASP A 119 -4.45 -15.93 6.13
CA ASP A 119 -5.41 -16.68 5.32
C ASP A 119 -6.24 -15.77 4.42
N VAL A 120 -6.72 -14.66 4.99
CA VAL A 120 -7.59 -13.70 4.32
C VAL A 120 -7.05 -12.29 4.53
N LEU A 121 -6.95 -11.51 3.45
CA LEU A 121 -6.53 -10.11 3.47
C LEU A 121 -7.62 -9.23 2.86
N ILE A 122 -8.17 -8.31 3.66
CA ILE A 122 -9.09 -7.28 3.16
C ILE A 122 -8.26 -6.05 2.82
N ILE A 123 -8.33 -5.63 1.55
CA ILE A 123 -7.52 -4.58 0.97
C ILE A 123 -8.46 -3.43 0.60
N ASN A 124 -8.21 -2.24 1.14
CA ASN A 124 -8.82 -1.02 0.67
C ASN A 124 -7.82 -0.28 -0.22
N ASP A 125 -8.24 0.07 -1.44
CA ASP A 125 -7.38 0.68 -2.43
C ASP A 125 -7.85 2.09 -2.75
N ASN A 126 -7.03 3.09 -2.46
CA ASN A 126 -7.29 4.51 -2.74
C ASN A 126 -6.30 5.10 -3.74
N SER A 127 -5.70 4.26 -4.58
CA SER A 127 -4.74 4.68 -5.60
C SER A 127 -5.38 5.61 -6.63
N ALA A 128 -4.61 6.59 -7.10
CA ALA A 128 -5.04 7.60 -8.06
C ALA A 128 -4.61 7.24 -9.49
N ASP A 129 -5.04 6.07 -9.98
CA ASP A 129 -4.52 5.48 -11.23
C ASP A 129 -5.19 6.05 -12.50
N THR A 130 -6.36 6.67 -12.36
CA THR A 130 -7.14 7.25 -13.47
C THR A 130 -7.09 8.78 -13.45
N PRO A 131 -7.47 9.47 -14.55
CA PRO A 131 -7.56 10.93 -14.57
C PRO A 131 -8.47 11.53 -13.49
N ASP A 132 -9.43 10.75 -13.00
CA ASP A 132 -10.36 11.14 -11.92
C ASP A 132 -9.89 10.66 -10.52
N ASN A 133 -8.63 10.22 -10.39
CA ASN A 133 -8.00 9.71 -9.16
C ASN A 133 -8.72 8.51 -8.51
N PHE A 134 -9.06 7.50 -9.32
CA PHE A 134 -9.59 6.23 -8.81
C PHE A 134 -8.70 5.04 -9.17
N PRO A 135 -8.75 3.93 -8.41
CA PRO A 135 -7.97 2.75 -8.73
C PRO A 135 -8.40 2.10 -10.05
N ASN A 136 -7.43 1.55 -10.78
CA ASN A 136 -7.69 0.72 -11.96
C ASN A 136 -7.06 -0.69 -11.85
N GLY A 137 -6.35 -0.96 -10.75
CA GLY A 137 -5.67 -2.22 -10.49
C GLY A 137 -4.16 -2.21 -10.76
N THR A 138 -3.59 -1.06 -11.17
CA THR A 138 -2.15 -0.92 -11.47
C THR A 138 -1.27 -1.37 -10.30
N GLU A 139 -1.56 -0.87 -9.10
CA GLU A 139 -0.75 -1.06 -7.90
C GLU A 139 -0.76 -2.52 -7.39
N ILE A 140 -1.94 -3.15 -7.36
CA ILE A 140 -2.06 -4.56 -6.98
C ILE A 140 -1.49 -5.49 -8.06
N GLN A 141 -1.59 -5.13 -9.34
CA GLN A 141 -0.92 -5.87 -10.42
C GLN A 141 0.60 -5.78 -10.30
N GLN A 142 1.14 -4.59 -10.05
CA GLN A 142 2.58 -4.39 -9.86
C GLN A 142 3.10 -5.16 -8.65
N THR A 143 2.35 -5.17 -7.54
CA THR A 143 2.63 -6.03 -6.39
C THR A 143 2.69 -7.50 -6.79
N TYR A 144 1.74 -7.98 -7.61
CA TYR A 144 1.74 -9.35 -8.11
C TYR A 144 2.99 -9.68 -8.94
N LEU A 145 3.37 -8.81 -9.88
CA LEU A 145 4.57 -9.00 -10.71
C LEU A 145 5.84 -9.05 -9.86
N ASN A 146 5.96 -8.16 -8.87
CA ASN A 146 7.10 -8.15 -7.95
C ASN A 146 7.13 -9.41 -7.07
N ALA A 147 5.97 -9.88 -6.61
CA ALA A 147 5.84 -11.11 -5.84
C ALA A 147 6.28 -12.34 -6.66
N GLN A 148 5.88 -12.42 -7.95
CA GLN A 148 6.34 -13.49 -8.85
C GLN A 148 7.86 -13.45 -9.03
N ALA A 149 8.43 -12.27 -9.29
CA ALA A 149 9.88 -12.12 -9.44
C ALA A 149 10.66 -12.51 -8.17
N ALA A 150 10.08 -12.30 -6.99
CA ALA A 150 10.66 -12.66 -5.70
C ALA A 150 10.35 -14.10 -5.24
N GLY A 151 9.55 -14.88 -5.99
CA GLY A 151 9.14 -16.23 -5.60
C GLY A 151 8.16 -16.28 -4.42
N LEU A 152 7.35 -15.23 -4.22
CA LEU A 152 6.35 -15.16 -3.15
C LEU A 152 5.03 -15.81 -3.58
N HIS A 153 4.94 -17.13 -3.37
CA HIS A 153 3.80 -17.95 -3.81
C HIS A 153 2.47 -17.70 -3.08
N LYS A 154 2.44 -16.90 -2.01
CA LYS A 154 1.19 -16.57 -1.30
C LYS A 154 0.37 -15.49 -2.01
N MET A 155 0.96 -14.75 -2.94
CA MET A 155 0.24 -13.76 -3.75
C MET A 155 -0.64 -14.50 -4.79
N PRO A 156 -1.96 -14.28 -4.80
CA PRO A 156 -2.84 -14.86 -5.82
C PRO A 156 -2.61 -14.21 -7.18
N PHE A 157 -3.11 -14.85 -8.24
CA PHE A 157 -3.12 -14.28 -9.58
C PHE A 157 -3.92 -12.97 -9.62
N ILE A 158 -3.30 -11.94 -10.19
CA ILE A 158 -3.94 -10.66 -10.48
C ILE A 158 -3.89 -10.45 -12.01
N PRO A 159 -5.04 -10.17 -12.67
CA PRO A 159 -5.06 -9.94 -14.10
C PRO A 159 -4.37 -8.63 -14.48
N ASP A 160 -4.11 -8.46 -15.77
CA ASP A 160 -3.62 -7.19 -16.28
C ASP A 160 -4.65 -6.07 -16.15
N VAL A 161 -4.20 -4.81 -16.07
CA VAL A 161 -5.07 -3.62 -15.91
C VAL A 161 -6.17 -3.55 -16.98
N SER A 162 -5.92 -3.96 -18.22
CA SER A 162 -6.93 -3.91 -19.28
C SER A 162 -8.08 -4.90 -19.01
N THR A 163 -7.75 -6.10 -18.55
CA THR A 163 -8.73 -7.10 -18.07
C THR A 163 -9.43 -6.61 -16.81
N PHE A 164 -8.68 -6.04 -15.86
CA PHE A 164 -9.18 -5.52 -14.58
C PHE A 164 -10.28 -4.48 -14.79
N VAL A 165 -10.04 -3.51 -15.68
CA VAL A 165 -10.98 -2.45 -16.03
C VAL A 165 -12.14 -2.97 -16.88
N SER A 166 -11.87 -3.76 -17.92
CA SER A 166 -12.93 -4.22 -18.84
C SER A 166 -13.96 -5.14 -18.17
N GLN A 167 -13.57 -5.90 -17.15
CA GLN A 167 -14.48 -6.71 -16.34
C GLN A 167 -15.13 -5.95 -15.17
N GLY A 168 -14.83 -4.65 -15.05
CA GLY A 168 -15.37 -3.79 -14.00
C GLY A 168 -14.96 -4.22 -12.59
N LEU A 169 -13.79 -4.86 -12.44
CA LEU A 169 -13.28 -5.26 -11.13
C LEU A 169 -13.00 -4.03 -10.27
N ASN A 170 -12.54 -2.93 -10.89
CA ASN A 170 -12.27 -1.65 -10.24
C ASN A 170 -13.51 -0.79 -9.89
N LYS A 171 -14.71 -1.37 -9.96
CA LYS A 171 -15.97 -0.65 -9.70
C LYS A 171 -16.76 -1.23 -8.51
N ARG A 172 -16.29 -2.33 -7.91
CA ARG A 172 -16.94 -3.05 -6.82
C ARG A 172 -15.94 -3.92 -6.06
N ALA A 173 -16.37 -4.56 -4.97
CA ALA A 173 -15.58 -5.60 -4.33
C ALA A 173 -15.22 -6.71 -5.32
N THR A 174 -13.98 -7.18 -5.27
CA THR A 174 -13.49 -8.31 -6.06
C THR A 174 -12.70 -9.25 -5.17
N PHE A 175 -12.91 -10.55 -5.32
CA PHE A 175 -12.18 -11.58 -4.59
C PHE A 175 -11.11 -12.20 -5.49
N PHE A 176 -9.89 -12.32 -4.99
CA PHE A 176 -8.77 -12.98 -5.68
C PHE A 176 -8.30 -14.22 -4.91
N GLY A 177 -7.76 -15.19 -5.65
CA GLY A 177 -7.32 -16.47 -5.11
C GLY A 177 -8.45 -17.49 -4.88
N CYS A 178 -9.60 -17.35 -5.55
CA CYS A 178 -10.77 -18.18 -5.27
C CYS A 178 -10.52 -19.68 -5.47
N ASN A 179 -9.86 -20.08 -6.57
CA ASN A 179 -9.48 -21.47 -6.86
C ASN A 179 -7.97 -21.73 -6.74
N GLU A 180 -7.25 -20.84 -6.05
CA GLU A 180 -5.81 -20.96 -5.85
C GLU A 180 -5.51 -21.41 -4.43
N THR A 181 -5.33 -22.71 -4.26
CA THR A 181 -4.91 -23.29 -2.97
C THR A 181 -3.50 -22.83 -2.61
N GLY A 182 -3.26 -22.48 -1.34
CA GLY A 182 -1.94 -22.04 -0.86
C GLY A 182 -1.65 -20.54 -1.00
N THR A 183 -2.56 -19.77 -1.63
CA THR A 183 -2.49 -18.30 -1.66
C THR A 183 -3.36 -17.68 -0.57
N THR A 184 -2.98 -16.47 -0.16
CA THR A 184 -3.81 -15.62 0.69
C THR A 184 -5.05 -15.19 -0.10
N PHE A 185 -6.24 -15.48 0.42
CA PHE A 185 -7.48 -15.05 -0.20
C PHE A 185 -7.64 -13.55 -0.01
N MET A 186 -7.84 -12.80 -1.09
CA MET A 186 -7.89 -11.34 -1.03
C MET A 186 -9.29 -10.82 -1.30
N VAL A 187 -9.78 -9.97 -0.41
CA VAL A 187 -11.00 -9.18 -0.60
C VAL A 187 -10.56 -7.75 -0.94
N TRP A 188 -10.61 -7.38 -2.21
CA TRP A 188 -10.17 -6.08 -2.68
C TRP A 188 -11.36 -5.13 -2.83
N LEU A 189 -11.26 -3.96 -2.19
CA LEU A 189 -12.29 -2.94 -2.09
C LEU A 189 -11.75 -1.62 -2.67
N PRO A 190 -12.05 -1.30 -3.94
CA PRO A 190 -11.62 -0.05 -4.56
C PRO A 190 -12.31 1.15 -3.94
N ASN A 191 -11.61 2.27 -3.91
CA ASN A 191 -12.24 3.57 -3.83
C ASN A 191 -13.18 3.75 -5.03
N VAL A 192 -14.45 4.03 -4.72
CA VAL A 192 -15.52 4.29 -5.69
C VAL A 192 -16.38 5.40 -5.10
N ALA A 193 -16.82 6.34 -5.93
CA ALA A 193 -17.72 7.40 -5.52
C ALA A 193 -19.18 6.91 -5.42
N TYR A 194 -19.51 6.17 -4.35
CA TYR A 194 -20.88 5.77 -4.06
C TYR A 194 -21.74 6.93 -3.56
N THR A 195 -21.20 7.72 -2.64
CA THR A 195 -21.93 8.83 -1.98
C THR A 195 -21.16 10.15 -2.01
N TYR A 196 -19.87 10.14 -2.33
CA TYR A 196 -19.03 11.33 -2.42
C TYR A 196 -17.94 11.14 -3.47
N PRO A 197 -17.57 12.17 -4.26
CA PRO A 197 -16.44 12.12 -5.20
C PRO A 197 -15.10 12.06 -4.45
N SER A 198 -14.76 10.88 -3.93
CA SER A 198 -13.59 10.61 -3.10
C SER A 198 -12.26 10.55 -3.88
N GLY A 199 -12.27 10.70 -5.20
CA GLY A 199 -11.09 10.82 -6.06
C GLY A 199 -10.41 12.17 -5.94
N GLN A 200 -9.99 12.53 -4.73
CA GLN A 200 -9.36 13.81 -4.42
C GLN A 200 -7.86 13.76 -4.74
N SER A 201 -7.26 14.91 -5.03
CA SER A 201 -5.83 15.01 -5.30
C SER A 201 -5.02 14.64 -4.07
N THR A 202 -3.93 13.87 -4.25
CA THR A 202 -2.92 13.58 -3.21
C THR A 202 -2.34 14.86 -2.61
N ALA A 203 -2.29 15.96 -3.37
CA ALA A 203 -1.79 17.25 -2.91
C ALA A 203 -2.82 18.06 -2.09
N LYS A 204 -4.07 17.59 -1.99
CA LYS A 204 -5.10 18.24 -1.16
C LYS A 204 -4.91 17.83 0.30
N LEU A 205 -4.39 18.76 1.10
CA LEU A 205 -4.14 18.56 2.53
C LEU A 205 -5.23 19.12 3.44
N GLU A 206 -6.03 20.05 2.94
CA GLU A 206 -7.10 20.69 3.71
C GLU A 206 -8.47 20.20 3.22
N TYR A 207 -9.28 19.77 4.17
CA TYR A 207 -10.65 19.35 3.97
C TYR A 207 -11.52 20.08 4.97
N THR A 208 -12.67 20.56 4.51
CA THR A 208 -13.72 21.01 5.41
C THR A 208 -14.27 19.83 6.22
N VAL A 209 -14.93 20.13 7.34
CA VAL A 209 -15.61 19.10 8.15
C VAL A 209 -16.61 18.31 7.30
N ALA A 210 -17.40 18.99 6.47
CA ALA A 210 -18.38 18.35 5.61
C ALA A 210 -17.74 17.42 4.56
N GLU A 211 -16.60 17.81 3.96
CA GLU A 211 -15.88 16.93 3.03
C GLU A 211 -15.29 15.72 3.76
N THR A 212 -14.78 15.90 4.97
CA THR A 212 -14.25 14.81 5.80
C THR A 212 -15.35 13.81 6.14
N ASP A 213 -16.51 14.30 6.61
CA ASP A 213 -17.66 13.46 6.93
C ASP A 213 -18.16 12.70 5.70
N ALA A 214 -18.23 13.37 4.54
CA ALA A 214 -18.67 12.75 3.30
C ALA A 214 -17.66 11.71 2.77
N MET A 215 -16.36 11.96 2.92
CA MET A 215 -15.29 11.01 2.58
C MET A 215 -15.40 9.74 3.43
N ILE A 216 -15.57 9.88 4.75
CA ILE A 216 -15.75 8.76 5.68
C ILE A 216 -17.04 8.00 5.37
N ALA A 217 -18.15 8.70 5.12
CA ALA A 217 -19.41 8.09 4.73
C ALA A 217 -19.28 7.26 3.43
N ASN A 218 -18.53 7.77 2.45
CA ASN A 218 -18.24 7.03 1.22
C ASN A 218 -17.35 5.81 1.47
N GLY A 219 -16.36 5.91 2.35
CA GLY A 219 -15.56 4.76 2.81
C GLY A 219 -16.42 3.66 3.44
N ASN A 220 -17.40 4.04 4.28
CA ASN A 220 -18.38 3.10 4.83
C ASN A 220 -19.27 2.48 3.75
N ALA A 221 -19.70 3.27 2.75
CA ALA A 221 -20.43 2.76 1.60
C ALA A 221 -19.57 1.75 0.81
N ILE A 222 -18.27 1.99 0.61
CA ILE A 222 -17.36 1.03 -0.02
C ILE A 222 -17.28 -0.27 0.78
N ALA A 223 -17.05 -0.18 2.10
CA ALA A 223 -16.94 -1.35 2.97
C ALA A 223 -18.24 -2.18 3.02
N THR A 224 -19.40 -1.54 2.87
CA THR A 224 -20.72 -2.18 2.88
C THR A 224 -21.27 -2.46 1.48
N GLN A 225 -20.48 -2.22 0.43
CA GLN A 225 -20.88 -2.33 -0.97
C GLN A 225 -22.19 -1.57 -1.26
N ASN A 226 -22.30 -0.36 -0.73
CA ASN A 226 -23.44 0.55 -0.83
C ASN A 226 -24.77 -0.11 -0.43
N GLY A 227 -24.75 -0.94 0.60
CA GLY A 227 -25.94 -1.66 1.07
C GLY A 227 -26.40 -2.80 0.15
N THR A 228 -25.53 -3.30 -0.74
CA THR A 228 -25.87 -4.42 -1.63
C THR A 228 -26.39 -5.61 -0.82
N VAL A 229 -27.62 -6.04 -1.13
CA VAL A 229 -28.26 -7.19 -0.46
C VAL A 229 -27.38 -8.43 -0.55
N GLY A 230 -27.15 -9.08 0.58
CA GLY A 230 -26.33 -10.29 0.69
C GLY A 230 -24.83 -10.04 0.84
N TRP A 231 -24.33 -8.80 0.70
CA TRP A 231 -22.89 -8.51 0.86
C TRP A 231 -22.30 -8.97 2.21
N PRO A 232 -22.93 -8.71 3.38
CA PRO A 232 -22.38 -9.18 4.65
C PRO A 232 -22.23 -10.70 4.72
N PHE A 233 -23.15 -11.44 4.11
CA PHE A 233 -23.05 -12.90 4.00
C PHE A 233 -21.90 -13.31 3.09
N CYS A 234 -21.74 -12.67 1.93
CA CYS A 234 -20.64 -12.95 1.00
C CYS A 234 -19.26 -12.61 1.57
N LEU A 235 -19.13 -11.53 2.34
CA LEU A 235 -17.92 -11.22 3.08
C LEU A 235 -17.64 -12.28 4.16
N GLY A 236 -18.66 -12.76 4.84
CA GLY A 236 -18.54 -13.91 5.76
C GLY A 236 -18.04 -15.18 5.06
N CYS A 237 -18.56 -15.49 3.87
CA CYS A 237 -18.07 -16.60 3.05
C CYS A 237 -16.61 -16.43 2.64
N ALA A 238 -16.19 -15.22 2.28
CA ALA A 238 -14.80 -14.90 1.97
C ALA A 238 -13.85 -15.14 3.16
N VAL A 239 -14.21 -14.65 4.35
CA VAL A 239 -13.44 -14.90 5.58
C VAL A 239 -13.35 -16.39 5.90
N LYS A 240 -14.45 -17.12 5.68
CA LYS A 240 -14.51 -18.57 5.92
C LYS A 240 -13.73 -19.41 4.90
N ASN A 241 -13.45 -18.88 3.72
CA ASN A 241 -12.94 -19.65 2.57
C ASN A 241 -11.61 -20.39 2.80
N ARG A 242 -10.88 -20.06 3.86
CA ARG A 242 -9.58 -20.64 4.21
C ARG A 242 -9.56 -21.38 5.55
N ASP A 243 -10.70 -21.59 6.19
CA ASP A 243 -10.77 -22.24 7.50
C ASP A 243 -10.74 -23.78 7.44
N GLY A 244 -10.72 -24.36 6.23
CA GLY A 244 -10.65 -25.81 5.99
C GLY A 244 -11.95 -26.58 6.25
N SER A 245 -13.03 -25.89 6.63
CA SER A 245 -14.34 -26.50 6.91
C SER A 245 -15.33 -26.32 5.76
N ALA A 246 -16.46 -27.03 5.82
CA ALA A 246 -17.50 -26.91 4.81
C ALA A 246 -18.10 -25.49 4.78
N LEU A 247 -18.21 -24.91 3.58
CA LEU A 247 -18.82 -23.61 3.37
C LEU A 247 -20.35 -23.68 3.58
N PRO A 248 -20.97 -22.66 4.21
CA PRO A 248 -22.41 -22.52 4.32
C PRO A 248 -23.10 -22.58 2.96
N LYS A 249 -24.33 -23.12 2.96
CA LYS A 249 -25.19 -23.08 1.77
C LYS A 249 -25.37 -21.63 1.32
N GLY A 250 -25.10 -21.37 0.03
CA GLY A 250 -25.20 -20.03 -0.57
C GLY A 250 -23.85 -19.35 -0.83
N CYS A 251 -22.74 -19.81 -0.24
CA CYS A 251 -21.43 -19.19 -0.50
C CYS A 251 -20.99 -19.29 -1.98
N ASN A 252 -21.39 -20.34 -2.70
CA ASN A 252 -21.07 -20.48 -4.12
C ASN A 252 -21.62 -19.31 -4.95
N ALA A 253 -22.84 -18.84 -4.68
CA ALA A 253 -23.43 -17.69 -5.37
C ALA A 253 -22.65 -16.39 -5.09
N CYS A 254 -22.05 -16.27 -3.90
CA CYS A 254 -21.16 -15.16 -3.59
C CYS A 254 -19.87 -15.23 -4.40
N PHE A 255 -19.27 -16.41 -4.52
CA PHE A 255 -18.05 -16.59 -5.30
C PHE A 255 -18.29 -16.43 -6.80
N GLU A 256 -19.42 -16.91 -7.34
CA GLU A 256 -19.82 -16.61 -8.72
C GLU A 256 -19.91 -15.10 -9.00
N LYS A 257 -20.33 -14.30 -8.02
CA LYS A 257 -20.51 -12.85 -8.16
C LYS A 257 -19.20 -12.05 -7.99
N TYR A 258 -18.39 -12.41 -7.01
CA TYR A 258 -17.27 -11.58 -6.56
C TYR A 258 -15.90 -12.15 -6.95
N CYS A 259 -15.78 -13.45 -7.21
CA CYS A 259 -14.50 -14.02 -7.59
C CYS A 259 -14.07 -13.64 -8.99
N TYR A 260 -12.82 -13.25 -9.11
CA TYR A 260 -12.11 -13.29 -10.36
C TYR A 260 -11.41 -14.65 -10.50
N TYR A 261 -11.64 -15.31 -11.63
CA TYR A 261 -10.99 -16.59 -11.98
C TYR A 261 -10.03 -16.37 -13.15
N ARG A 262 -8.83 -16.93 -13.02
CA ARG A 262 -7.85 -16.93 -14.11
C ARG A 262 -8.44 -17.68 -15.32
N SER A 263 -8.28 -17.13 -16.52
CA SER A 263 -8.74 -17.81 -17.74
C SER A 263 -8.12 -19.21 -17.84
N GLY A 264 -8.96 -20.22 -18.04
CA GLY A 264 -8.55 -21.63 -18.11
C GLY A 264 -8.55 -22.37 -16.77
N THR A 265 -8.88 -21.72 -15.65
CA THR A 265 -9.18 -22.39 -14.38
C THR A 265 -10.70 -22.39 -14.18
N SER A 266 -11.34 -23.55 -14.23
CA SER A 266 -12.79 -23.67 -13.97
C SER A 266 -13.09 -23.51 -12.48
N GLY A 267 -14.20 -22.81 -12.20
CA GLY A 267 -14.85 -22.62 -10.90
C GLY A 267 -15.20 -23.93 -10.22
#